data_AF-A0A225E8J2-F1
#
_entry.id   AF-A0A225E8J2-F1
#
_cell.length_a   1.000
_cell.length_b   1.000
_cell.length_c   1.000
_cell.angle_alpha   90.00
_cell.angle_beta   90.00
_cell.angle_gamma   90.00
#
_symmetry.space_group_name_H-M   'P 1'
#
loop_
_entity.id
_entity.type
_entity.pdbx_description
1 polymer ?
#
loop_
_entity_poly.entity_id
_entity_poly.type
_entity_poly.pdbx_seq_one_letter_code
_entity_poly.pdbx_strand_id
1 'polypeptide(L)'
;MPPRGPKIVLFLGSANFSRCRAAELLFASLAAKMGLTWAPTSRGLAVSPNTKTGMNPALATVLRSQGVRGDDARSPKTVVVDDFAGAAHVVAIHRVEHAPFLERQFPDRAAAIEYWNIATVPESTVQVALIERRVSDLFARVMRAGAGPVPAPPAGFSDAPPAPPPVPLAGSPPKKGTVARLARETKGRGGKGVTLVQDLPLNEAALQELVTMLKSKCGTGGTVKDGVIEIQGDQRDRLTVELEKLGYKVKRAGG
;
A
#
# COMPACT_ATOMS: atom_id res chain seq x y z
N MET A 1 -34.95 -26.28 8.85
CA MET A 1 -34.11 -25.34 8.09
C MET A 1 -32.67 -25.74 8.35
N PRO A 2 -31.84 -26.08 7.35
CA PRO A 2 -30.45 -26.41 7.62
C PRO A 2 -29.76 -25.20 8.27
N PRO A 3 -28.84 -25.41 9.23
CA PRO A 3 -28.06 -24.31 9.77
C PRO A 3 -27.35 -23.63 8.60
N ARG A 4 -27.62 -22.33 8.39
CA ARG A 4 -26.89 -21.55 7.39
C ARG A 4 -25.43 -21.57 7.84
N GLY A 5 -24.56 -22.15 7.02
CA GLY A 5 -23.13 -22.18 7.26
C GLY A 5 -22.55 -20.77 7.47
N PRO A 6 -21.31 -20.67 7.96
CA PRO A 6 -20.69 -19.39 8.24
C PRO A 6 -20.66 -18.52 6.98
N LYS A 7 -20.99 -17.24 7.13
CA LYS A 7 -20.96 -16.30 6.02
C LYS A 7 -19.54 -15.91 5.71
N ILE A 8 -19.15 -15.99 4.44
CA ILE A 8 -17.76 -15.77 4.05
C ILE A 8 -17.51 -14.33 3.63
N VAL A 9 -16.44 -13.73 4.16
CA VAL A 9 -15.82 -12.52 3.58
C VAL A 9 -14.58 -12.94 2.80
N LEU A 10 -14.56 -12.68 1.49
CA LEU A 10 -13.44 -13.01 0.61
C LEU A 10 -12.56 -11.79 0.36
N PHE A 11 -11.29 -11.87 0.76
CA PHE A 11 -10.26 -10.87 0.49
C PHE A 11 -9.36 -11.26 -0.68
N LEU A 12 -9.28 -10.40 -1.70
CA LEU A 12 -8.51 -10.62 -2.92
C LEU A 12 -7.27 -9.71 -2.96
N GLY A 13 -6.14 -10.31 -3.27
CA GLY A 13 -4.93 -9.59 -3.67
C GLY A 13 -4.24 -10.28 -4.84
N SER A 14 -3.08 -9.81 -5.27
CA SER A 14 -2.36 -10.43 -6.40
C SER A 14 -1.85 -11.84 -6.05
N ALA A 15 -0.99 -11.96 -5.03
CA ALA A 15 -0.24 -13.19 -4.75
C ALA A 15 -0.66 -13.93 -3.46
N ASN A 16 -1.74 -13.53 -2.79
CA ASN A 16 -2.27 -14.18 -1.58
C ASN A 16 -1.30 -14.36 -0.38
N PHE A 17 -0.25 -13.56 -0.25
CA PHE A 17 0.72 -13.71 0.86
C PHE A 17 0.91 -12.42 1.70
N SER A 18 0.40 -11.26 1.26
CA SER A 18 0.66 -9.97 1.92
C SER A 18 -0.66 -9.30 2.35
N ARG A 19 -1.04 -8.15 1.78
CA ARG A 19 -2.17 -7.30 2.22
C ARG A 19 -3.51 -8.05 2.40
N CYS A 20 -3.90 -8.90 1.46
CA CYS A 20 -5.15 -9.67 1.56
C CYS A 20 -5.12 -10.75 2.66
N ARG A 21 -3.95 -11.35 2.90
CA ARG A 21 -3.76 -12.29 4.01
C ARG A 21 -3.77 -11.56 5.36
N ALA A 22 -3.19 -10.36 5.43
CA ALA A 22 -3.28 -9.52 6.63
C ALA A 22 -4.73 -9.14 6.95
N ALA A 23 -5.52 -8.75 5.94
CA ALA A 23 -6.93 -8.46 6.11
C ALA A 23 -7.72 -9.66 6.66
N GLU A 24 -7.47 -10.85 6.12
CA GLU A 24 -8.07 -12.10 6.61
C GLU A 24 -7.74 -12.35 8.10
N LEU A 25 -6.47 -12.25 8.49
CA LEU A 25 -6.04 -12.52 9.87
C LEU A 25 -6.57 -11.49 10.86
N LEU A 26 -6.56 -10.20 10.49
CA LEU A 26 -7.14 -9.13 11.31
C LEU A 26 -8.65 -9.35 11.51
N PHE A 27 -9.37 -9.64 10.42
CA PHE A 27 -10.80 -9.91 10.50
C PHE A 27 -11.08 -11.15 11.35
N ALA A 28 -10.29 -12.23 11.19
CA ALA A 28 -10.44 -13.45 11.97
C ALA A 28 -10.23 -13.18 13.47
N SER A 29 -9.22 -12.37 13.81
CA SER A 29 -8.96 -11.98 15.19
C SER A 29 -10.14 -11.20 15.80
N LEU A 30 -10.72 -10.25 15.07
CA LEU A 30 -11.91 -9.52 15.53
C LEU A 30 -13.13 -10.42 15.65
N ALA A 31 -13.38 -11.28 14.65
CA ALA A 31 -14.50 -12.21 14.65
C ALA A 31 -14.43 -13.18 15.85
N ALA A 32 -13.24 -13.71 16.15
CA ALA A 32 -13.02 -14.57 17.30
C ALA A 32 -13.26 -13.83 18.63
N LYS A 33 -12.75 -12.60 18.77
CA LYS A 33 -12.95 -11.78 19.98
C LYS A 33 -14.41 -11.44 20.25
N MET A 34 -15.22 -11.29 19.19
CA MET A 34 -16.61 -10.83 19.26
C MET A 34 -17.63 -11.98 19.08
N GLY A 35 -17.19 -13.23 18.90
CA GLY A 35 -18.07 -14.38 18.70
C GLY A 35 -18.88 -14.33 17.40
N LEU A 36 -18.36 -13.69 16.34
CA LEU A 36 -19.08 -13.50 15.09
C LEU A 36 -19.04 -14.78 14.23
N THR A 37 -20.17 -15.13 13.60
CA THR A 37 -20.31 -16.32 12.73
C THR A 37 -19.78 -16.13 11.31
N TRP A 38 -19.33 -14.92 10.97
CA TRP A 38 -18.72 -14.64 9.67
C TRP A 38 -17.26 -15.09 9.67
N ALA A 39 -16.89 -15.88 8.66
CA ALA A 39 -15.55 -16.40 8.50
C ALA A 39 -14.82 -15.67 7.35
N PRO A 40 -13.63 -15.11 7.61
CA PRO A 40 -12.84 -14.52 6.53
C PRO A 40 -12.08 -15.62 5.76
N THR A 41 -11.85 -15.37 4.48
CA THR A 41 -10.89 -16.12 3.68
C THR A 41 -10.18 -15.17 2.71
N SER A 42 -9.02 -15.56 2.20
CA SER A 42 -8.31 -14.78 1.18
C SER A 42 -7.83 -15.62 0.02
N ARG A 43 -7.74 -14.99 -1.16
CA ARG A 43 -7.24 -15.59 -2.41
C ARG A 43 -6.37 -14.62 -3.21
N GLY A 44 -5.67 -15.19 -4.19
CA GLY A 44 -4.77 -14.49 -5.10
C GLY A 44 -5.29 -14.52 -6.52
N LEU A 45 -5.22 -13.40 -7.23
CA LEU A 45 -5.63 -13.27 -8.63
C LEU A 45 -4.53 -13.73 -9.61
N ALA A 46 -3.28 -13.76 -9.15
CA ALA A 46 -2.09 -14.07 -9.94
C ALA A 46 -1.03 -14.77 -9.07
N VAL A 47 -1.39 -15.88 -8.44
CA VAL A 47 -0.44 -16.68 -7.66
C VAL A 47 0.49 -17.42 -8.63
N SER A 48 1.79 -17.17 -8.50
CA SER A 48 2.83 -17.88 -9.24
C SER A 48 3.27 -19.14 -8.47
N PRO A 49 3.75 -20.20 -9.15
CA PRO A 49 4.41 -21.34 -8.49
C PRO A 49 5.56 -20.94 -7.56
N ASN A 50 6.22 -19.80 -7.84
CA ASN A 50 7.34 -19.28 -7.04
C ASN A 50 6.88 -18.37 -5.88
N THR A 51 5.57 -18.26 -5.64
CA THR A 51 5.06 -17.43 -4.55
C THR A 51 5.44 -18.09 -3.22
N LYS A 52 6.08 -17.31 -2.34
CA LYS A 52 6.51 -17.79 -1.02
C LYS A 52 5.32 -18.33 -0.23
N THR A 53 5.52 -19.46 0.44
CA THR A 53 4.58 -20.00 1.43
C THR A 53 4.48 -19.08 2.63
N GLY A 54 3.35 -19.13 3.31
CA GLY A 54 3.10 -18.27 4.46
C GLY A 54 2.81 -16.82 4.08
N MET A 55 2.85 -15.97 5.10
CA MET A 55 2.63 -14.53 4.95
C MET A 55 3.96 -13.78 4.78
N ASN A 56 3.91 -12.59 4.17
CA ASN A 56 4.99 -11.61 4.18
C ASN A 56 5.54 -11.44 5.63
N PRO A 57 6.81 -11.80 5.89
CA PRO A 57 7.34 -11.85 7.26
C PRO A 57 7.30 -10.51 7.99
N ALA A 58 7.47 -9.40 7.29
CA ALA A 58 7.46 -8.08 7.89
C ALA A 58 6.06 -7.69 8.40
N LEU A 59 5.02 -7.96 7.60
CA LEU A 59 3.63 -7.80 8.05
C LEU A 59 3.29 -8.77 9.17
N ALA A 60 3.75 -10.02 9.08
CA ALA A 60 3.51 -11.03 10.11
C ALA A 60 4.09 -10.62 11.47
N THR A 61 5.28 -10.00 11.49
CA THR A 61 5.89 -9.49 12.72
C THR A 61 5.05 -8.40 13.37
N VAL A 62 4.54 -7.45 12.57
CA VAL A 62 3.65 -6.40 13.09
C VAL A 62 2.36 -7.01 13.63
N LEU A 63 1.70 -7.89 12.89
CA LEU A 63 0.46 -8.55 13.33
C LEU A 63 0.66 -9.35 14.63
N ARG A 64 1.75 -10.11 14.74
CA ARG A 64 2.09 -10.85 15.97
C ARG A 64 2.29 -9.92 17.16
N SER A 65 2.91 -8.75 16.95
CA SER A 65 3.07 -7.74 18.01
C SER A 65 1.72 -7.20 18.53
N GLN A 66 0.68 -7.22 17.70
CA GLN A 66 -0.70 -6.87 18.05
C GLN A 66 -1.51 -8.06 18.59
N GLY A 67 -0.88 -9.23 18.79
CA GLY A 67 -1.55 -10.45 19.22
C GLY A 67 -2.37 -11.16 18.12
N VAL A 68 -2.26 -10.72 16.86
CA VAL A 68 -2.91 -11.36 15.71
C VAL A 68 -2.01 -12.47 15.21
N ARG A 69 -2.53 -13.71 15.23
CA ARG A 69 -1.82 -14.91 14.79
C ARG A 69 -2.55 -15.56 13.63
N GLY A 70 -1.81 -16.29 12.80
CA GLY A 70 -2.33 -17.06 11.70
C GLY A 70 -1.45 -18.28 11.43
N ASP A 71 -1.92 -19.13 10.53
CA ASP A 71 -1.09 -20.20 9.99
C ASP A 71 -0.02 -19.61 9.06
N ASP A 72 1.21 -19.57 9.58
CA ASP A 72 2.42 -19.12 8.90
C ASP A 72 2.92 -20.12 7.84
N ALA A 73 2.39 -21.35 7.81
CA ALA A 73 2.74 -22.38 6.82
C ALA A 73 1.76 -22.46 5.64
N ARG A 74 0.64 -21.73 5.68
CA ARG A 74 -0.38 -21.76 4.63
C ARG A 74 0.21 -21.32 3.28
N SER A 75 0.10 -22.17 2.27
CA SER A 75 0.41 -21.79 0.88
C SER A 75 -0.60 -20.77 0.31
N PRO A 76 -0.14 -19.79 -0.48
CA PRO A 76 -0.98 -18.94 -1.31
C PRO A 76 -1.97 -19.77 -2.13
N LYS A 77 -3.24 -19.33 -2.16
CA LYS A 77 -4.31 -19.97 -2.92
C LYS A 77 -4.80 -19.04 -4.02
N THR A 78 -4.88 -19.55 -5.25
CA THR A 78 -5.49 -18.83 -6.39
C THR A 78 -7.00 -18.78 -6.21
N VAL A 79 -7.62 -17.67 -6.58
CA VAL A 79 -9.07 -17.53 -6.57
C VAL A 79 -9.71 -18.42 -7.64
N VAL A 80 -10.83 -19.08 -7.29
CA VAL A 80 -11.65 -19.86 -8.21
C VAL A 80 -13.10 -19.37 -8.20
N VAL A 81 -13.90 -19.82 -9.17
CA VAL A 81 -15.32 -19.41 -9.30
C VAL A 81 -16.12 -19.72 -8.03
N ASP A 82 -15.88 -20.88 -7.41
CA ASP A 82 -16.58 -21.30 -6.19
C ASP A 82 -16.31 -20.38 -4.99
N ASP A 83 -15.15 -19.73 -4.94
CA ASP A 83 -14.85 -18.75 -3.89
C ASP A 83 -15.83 -17.56 -3.95
N PHE A 84 -16.21 -17.12 -5.16
CA PHE A 84 -17.20 -16.06 -5.33
C PHE A 84 -18.62 -16.51 -5.01
N ALA A 85 -18.98 -17.76 -5.34
CA ALA A 85 -20.30 -18.31 -5.04
C ALA A 85 -20.51 -18.50 -3.53
N GLY A 86 -19.46 -18.87 -2.79
CA GLY A 86 -19.49 -19.02 -1.34
C GLY A 86 -19.36 -17.71 -0.55
N ALA A 87 -18.92 -16.62 -1.19
CA ALA A 87 -18.69 -15.34 -0.54
C ALA A 87 -19.99 -14.54 -0.37
N ALA A 88 -20.28 -14.15 0.87
CA ALA A 88 -21.34 -13.20 1.19
C ALA A 88 -20.91 -11.74 0.98
N HIS A 89 -19.60 -11.47 1.00
CA HIS A 89 -19.00 -10.18 0.68
C HIS A 89 -17.61 -10.36 0.07
N VAL A 90 -17.28 -9.59 -0.96
CA VAL A 90 -15.99 -9.69 -1.66
C VAL A 90 -15.29 -8.33 -1.65
N VAL A 91 -14.02 -8.36 -1.23
CA VAL A 91 -13.15 -7.18 -1.15
C VAL A 91 -11.87 -7.43 -1.94
N ALA A 92 -11.52 -6.51 -2.84
CA ALA A 92 -10.21 -6.45 -3.46
C ALA A 92 -9.37 -5.32 -2.86
N ILE A 93 -8.11 -5.62 -2.52
CA ILE A 93 -7.27 -4.70 -1.75
C ILE A 93 -6.95 -3.40 -2.49
N HIS A 94 -6.69 -3.44 -3.80
CA HIS A 94 -6.32 -2.28 -4.61
C HIS A 94 -6.90 -2.34 -6.02
N ARG A 95 -7.68 -1.33 -6.45
CA ARG A 95 -8.37 -1.34 -7.74
C ARG A 95 -7.44 -1.45 -8.92
N VAL A 96 -6.44 -0.57 -9.02
CA VAL A 96 -5.51 -0.53 -10.17
C VAL A 96 -4.75 -1.85 -10.35
N GLU A 97 -4.44 -2.54 -9.25
CA GLU A 97 -3.69 -3.80 -9.31
C GLU A 97 -4.57 -4.99 -9.67
N HIS A 98 -5.85 -4.98 -9.26
CA HIS A 98 -6.69 -6.18 -9.29
C HIS A 98 -7.80 -6.13 -10.34
N ALA A 99 -8.33 -4.95 -10.65
CA ALA A 99 -9.43 -4.79 -11.61
C ALA A 99 -9.11 -5.43 -12.98
N PRO A 100 -7.91 -5.25 -13.58
CA PRO A 100 -7.59 -5.87 -14.86
C PRO A 100 -7.65 -7.42 -14.84
N PHE A 101 -7.28 -8.04 -13.71
CA PHE A 101 -7.39 -9.50 -13.57
C PHE A 101 -8.84 -9.93 -13.41
N LEU A 102 -9.61 -9.19 -12.60
CA LEU A 102 -11.02 -9.47 -12.34
C LEU A 102 -11.88 -9.31 -13.58
N GLU A 103 -11.69 -8.24 -14.34
CA GLU A 103 -12.43 -8.00 -15.59
C GLU A 103 -12.12 -9.05 -16.65
N ARG A 104 -10.86 -9.50 -16.72
CA ARG A 104 -10.44 -10.51 -17.69
C ARG A 104 -10.87 -11.93 -17.31
N GLN A 105 -10.79 -12.29 -16.04
CA GLN A 105 -10.99 -13.68 -15.57
C GLN A 105 -12.39 -13.92 -14.99
N PHE A 106 -13.02 -12.90 -14.44
CA PHE A 106 -14.32 -12.97 -13.74
C PHE A 106 -15.22 -11.76 -14.05
N PRO A 107 -15.48 -11.45 -15.35
CA PRO A 107 -16.19 -10.24 -15.77
C PRO A 107 -17.55 -10.06 -15.07
N ASP A 108 -18.30 -11.14 -14.90
CA ASP A 108 -19.63 -11.14 -14.27
C ASP A 108 -19.61 -10.82 -12.77
N ARG A 109 -18.42 -10.85 -12.14
CA ARG A 109 -18.24 -10.56 -10.72
C ARG A 109 -17.68 -9.18 -10.46
N ALA A 110 -17.03 -8.54 -11.45
CA ALA A 110 -16.27 -7.31 -11.27
C ALA A 110 -17.10 -6.15 -10.67
N ALA A 111 -18.38 -6.05 -11.05
CA ALA A 111 -19.29 -5.00 -10.57
C ALA A 111 -19.67 -5.14 -9.09
N ALA A 112 -19.56 -6.33 -8.50
CA ALA A 112 -19.95 -6.62 -7.12
C ALA A 112 -18.78 -6.57 -6.12
N ILE A 113 -17.60 -6.10 -6.55
CA ILE A 113 -16.38 -6.11 -5.75
C ILE A 113 -16.17 -4.75 -5.08
N GLU A 114 -16.05 -4.77 -3.75
CA GLU A 114 -15.62 -3.59 -2.98
C GLU A 114 -14.10 -3.42 -3.09
N TYR A 115 -13.63 -2.21 -3.38
CA TYR A 115 -12.20 -1.92 -3.48
C TYR A 115 -11.74 -1.01 -2.35
N TRP A 116 -10.68 -1.43 -1.64
CA TRP A 116 -10.11 -0.66 -0.53
C TRP A 116 -9.01 0.33 -0.92
N ASN A 117 -8.46 0.19 -2.13
CA ASN A 117 -7.41 1.07 -2.69
C ASN A 117 -6.20 1.24 -1.75
N ILE A 118 -5.78 0.15 -1.10
CA ILE A 118 -4.57 0.11 -0.27
C ILE A 118 -3.38 -0.31 -1.14
N ALA A 119 -2.54 0.65 -1.53
CA ALA A 119 -1.29 0.38 -2.22
C ALA A 119 -0.28 -0.31 -1.29
N THR A 120 0.77 -0.89 -1.88
CA THR A 120 1.93 -1.34 -1.10
C THR A 120 2.69 -0.11 -0.61
N VAL A 121 3.00 -0.05 0.68
CA VAL A 121 3.85 0.98 1.29
C VAL A 121 5.12 0.35 1.88
N PRO A 122 6.23 1.09 1.98
CA PRO A 122 7.50 0.54 2.50
C PRO A 122 7.40 0.11 3.97
N GLU A 123 6.73 0.90 4.81
CA GLU A 123 6.65 0.67 6.25
C GLU A 123 5.53 -0.32 6.58
N SER A 124 5.92 -1.50 7.09
CA SER A 124 4.95 -2.57 7.41
C SER A 124 3.95 -2.17 8.50
N THR A 125 4.35 -1.33 9.47
CA THR A 125 3.45 -0.81 10.50
C THR A 125 2.35 0.07 9.91
N VAL A 126 2.72 0.94 8.97
CA VAL A 126 1.75 1.79 8.23
C VAL A 126 0.85 0.91 7.38
N GLN A 127 1.41 -0.08 6.67
CA GLN A 127 0.65 -1.01 5.86
C GLN A 127 -0.42 -1.75 6.67
N VAL A 128 -0.06 -2.27 7.85
CA VAL A 128 -1.00 -2.97 8.73
C VAL A 128 -2.06 -2.02 9.26
N ALA A 129 -1.69 -0.82 9.71
CA ALA A 129 -2.67 0.16 10.22
C ALA A 129 -3.72 0.55 9.17
N LEU A 130 -3.32 0.72 7.91
CA LEU A 130 -4.26 0.99 6.81
C LEU A 130 -5.25 -0.17 6.59
N ILE A 131 -4.75 -1.41 6.68
CA ILE A 131 -5.59 -2.61 6.54
C ILE A 131 -6.52 -2.76 7.74
N GLU A 132 -6.00 -2.57 8.95
CA GLU A 132 -6.74 -2.67 10.21
C GLU A 132 -7.92 -1.68 10.26
N ARG A 133 -7.71 -0.45 9.80
CA ARG A 133 -8.80 0.53 9.67
C ARG A 133 -9.92 0.01 8.77
N ARG A 134 -9.59 -0.45 7.55
CA ARG A 134 -10.58 -0.96 6.61
C ARG A 134 -11.27 -2.25 7.09
N VAL A 135 -10.52 -3.12 7.77
CA VAL A 135 -11.07 -4.32 8.41
C VAL A 135 -12.06 -3.93 9.50
N SER A 136 -11.73 -2.96 10.36
CA SER A 136 -12.60 -2.50 11.45
C SER A 136 -13.89 -1.90 10.92
N ASP A 137 -13.79 -1.08 9.87
CA ASP A 137 -14.95 -0.47 9.20
C ASP A 137 -15.85 -1.53 8.53
N LEU A 138 -15.26 -2.52 7.83
CA LEU A 138 -16.01 -3.64 7.28
C LEU A 138 -16.67 -4.46 8.40
N PHE A 139 -15.93 -4.73 9.47
CA PHE A 139 -16.41 -5.49 10.62
C PHE A 139 -17.64 -4.82 11.24
N ALA A 140 -17.61 -3.50 11.44
CA ALA A 140 -18.76 -2.74 11.93
C ALA A 140 -19.98 -2.87 11.00
N ARG A 141 -19.78 -2.80 9.68
CA ARG A 141 -20.86 -3.00 8.70
C ARG A 141 -21.40 -4.42 8.71
N VAL A 142 -20.54 -5.43 8.86
CA VAL A 142 -20.93 -6.83 8.98
C VAL A 142 -21.74 -7.06 10.26
N MET A 143 -21.32 -6.49 11.39
CA MET A 143 -22.08 -6.55 12.65
C MET A 143 -23.47 -5.93 12.49
N ARG A 144 -23.58 -4.78 11.84
CA ARG A 144 -24.88 -4.15 11.53
C ARG A 144 -25.73 -4.99 10.57
N ALA A 145 -25.11 -5.66 9.60
CA ALA A 145 -25.79 -6.50 8.64
C ALA A 145 -26.35 -7.78 9.28
N GLY A 146 -25.66 -8.35 10.27
CA GLY A 146 -25.98 -9.66 10.83
C GLY A 146 -26.00 -10.73 9.74
N ALA A 147 -27.17 -11.33 9.50
CA ALA A 147 -27.38 -12.30 8.41
C ALA A 147 -27.82 -11.66 7.07
N GLY A 148 -27.94 -10.34 6.99
CA GLY A 148 -28.26 -9.60 5.76
C GLY A 148 -27.04 -9.27 4.88
N PRO A 149 -27.25 -8.62 3.72
CA PRO A 149 -26.17 -8.11 2.90
C PRO A 149 -25.40 -7.02 3.64
N VAL A 150 -24.07 -6.98 3.45
CA VAL A 150 -23.22 -5.95 4.06
C VAL A 150 -23.57 -4.60 3.42
N PRO A 151 -23.92 -3.56 4.22
CA PRO A 151 -24.16 -2.23 3.68
C PRO A 151 -22.97 -1.73 2.88
N ALA A 152 -23.24 -0.93 1.84
CA ALA A 152 -22.18 -0.24 1.14
C ALA A 152 -21.34 0.61 2.12
N PRO A 153 -20.04 0.77 1.86
CA PRO A 153 -19.23 1.66 2.67
C PRO A 153 -19.72 3.11 2.52
N PRO A 154 -19.48 3.99 3.52
CA PRO A 154 -19.93 5.37 3.47
C PRO A 154 -19.34 6.17 2.29
N ALA A 155 -19.95 7.30 1.94
CA ALA A 155 -19.41 8.18 0.90
C ALA A 155 -17.99 8.66 1.26
N GLY A 156 -17.07 8.68 0.29
CA GLY A 156 -15.65 8.98 0.52
C GLY A 156 -14.81 7.79 1.03
N PHE A 157 -15.42 6.62 1.18
CA PHE A 157 -14.70 5.40 1.60
C PHE A 157 -13.95 4.72 0.44
N SER A 158 -14.23 5.10 -0.81
CA SER A 158 -13.49 4.72 -2.01
C SER A 158 -12.80 5.97 -2.55
N ASP A 159 -11.49 6.07 -2.30
CA ASP A 159 -10.44 6.68 -3.15
C ASP A 159 -9.23 6.98 -2.26
N ALA A 160 -8.25 6.07 -2.27
CA ALA A 160 -7.03 6.15 -1.45
C ALA A 160 -7.30 6.15 0.08
N PRO A 161 -6.30 5.87 0.93
CA PRO A 161 -6.44 6.24 2.34
C PRO A 161 -6.59 7.77 2.43
N PRO A 162 -7.40 8.34 3.35
CA PRO A 162 -7.02 9.64 3.87
C PRO A 162 -5.57 9.48 4.34
N ALA A 163 -4.70 10.42 3.97
CA ALA A 163 -3.35 10.47 4.49
C ALA A 163 -3.39 10.14 6.00
N PRO A 164 -2.35 9.47 6.56
CA PRO A 164 -2.23 9.40 8.03
C PRO A 164 -2.59 10.78 8.60
N PRO A 165 -3.24 10.84 9.80
CA PRO A 165 -3.60 12.13 10.41
C PRO A 165 -2.41 13.06 10.23
N PRO A 166 -2.58 14.34 9.85
CA PRO A 166 -1.44 15.20 9.64
C PRO A 166 -0.63 15.19 10.94
N VAL A 167 0.40 14.36 10.98
CA VAL A 167 1.62 14.64 11.73
C VAL A 167 1.91 16.07 11.29
N PRO A 168 2.00 17.02 12.23
CA PRO A 168 2.01 18.44 11.90
C PRO A 168 2.84 18.68 10.65
N LEU A 169 2.18 19.11 9.57
CA LEU A 169 2.81 19.49 8.32
C LEU A 169 3.73 20.68 8.64
N ALA A 170 4.97 20.37 8.96
CA ALA A 170 6.10 21.27 8.84
C ALA A 170 6.98 20.67 7.73
N GLY A 171 6.85 21.00 6.44
CA GLY A 171 6.26 22.18 5.86
C GLY A 171 5.27 21.88 4.73
N SER A 172 4.45 22.88 4.48
CA SER A 172 3.52 23.02 3.36
C SER A 172 4.14 22.60 2.01
N PRO A 173 3.32 22.31 0.98
CA PRO A 173 3.84 22.31 -0.39
C PRO A 173 4.66 23.58 -0.60
N PRO A 174 5.79 23.53 -1.34
CA PRO A 174 6.54 24.72 -1.66
C PRO A 174 5.56 25.79 -2.14
N LYS A 175 5.55 26.95 -1.47
CA LYS A 175 4.82 28.11 -1.97
C LYS A 175 5.24 28.25 -3.44
N LYS A 176 4.28 28.41 -4.37
CA LYS A 176 4.57 28.63 -5.80
C LYS A 176 5.80 29.54 -5.92
N GLY A 177 6.93 29.00 -6.42
CA GLY A 177 8.20 29.71 -6.51
C GLY A 177 9.38 29.19 -5.66
N THR A 178 9.24 28.11 -4.86
CA THR A 178 10.40 27.49 -4.20
C THR A 178 11.39 26.94 -5.22
N VAL A 179 12.68 27.29 -5.04
CA VAL A 179 13.74 26.95 -5.98
C VAL A 179 14.52 25.74 -5.48
N ALA A 180 14.52 24.65 -6.25
CA ALA A 180 15.40 23.51 -6.02
C ALA A 180 16.68 23.69 -6.84
N ARG A 181 17.84 23.67 -6.20
CA ARG A 181 19.14 23.81 -6.87
C ARG A 181 19.71 22.43 -7.19
N LEU A 182 20.01 22.19 -8.46
CA LEU A 182 20.68 20.98 -8.92
C LEU A 182 22.15 21.28 -9.23
N ALA A 183 23.08 20.62 -8.55
CA ALA A 183 24.51 20.73 -8.83
C ALA A 183 25.11 19.37 -9.16
N ARG A 184 26.15 19.33 -9.99
CA ARG A 184 26.94 18.12 -10.21
C ARG A 184 28.24 18.22 -9.44
N GLU A 185 28.53 17.22 -8.61
CA GLU A 185 29.77 17.12 -7.84
C GLU A 185 30.56 15.89 -8.28
N THR A 186 31.81 16.10 -8.69
CA THR A 186 32.75 15.04 -9.12
C THR A 186 34.01 14.99 -8.23
N LYS A 187 34.21 16.00 -7.37
CA LYS A 187 35.41 16.15 -6.54
C LYS A 187 35.48 15.05 -5.48
N GLY A 188 36.62 14.34 -5.43
CA GLY A 188 36.87 13.28 -4.44
C GLY A 188 36.12 11.96 -4.69
N ARG A 189 35.43 11.79 -5.82
CA ARG A 189 34.59 10.60 -6.11
C ARG A 189 35.08 9.75 -7.30
N GLY A 190 36.37 9.82 -7.62
CA GLY A 190 37.02 8.92 -8.60
C GLY A 190 36.39 8.92 -10.00
N GLY A 191 35.87 10.07 -10.46
CA GLY A 191 35.21 10.21 -11.76
C GLY A 191 33.72 9.85 -11.80
N LYS A 192 33.19 9.21 -10.74
CA LYS A 192 31.75 8.95 -10.59
C LYS A 192 31.08 10.17 -9.96
N GLY A 193 30.49 11.02 -10.80
CA GLY A 193 29.78 12.22 -10.34
C GLY A 193 28.50 11.88 -9.60
N VAL A 194 28.09 12.77 -8.70
CA VAL A 194 26.77 12.77 -8.07
C VAL A 194 26.02 14.05 -8.41
N THR A 195 24.70 13.96 -8.44
CA THR A 195 23.82 15.12 -8.55
C THR A 195 23.31 15.48 -7.15
N LEU A 196 23.60 16.70 -6.72
CA LEU A 196 23.14 17.28 -5.46
C LEU A 196 21.84 18.05 -5.70
N VAL A 197 20.84 17.82 -4.85
CA VAL A 197 19.61 18.62 -4.79
C VAL A 197 19.61 19.41 -3.48
N GLN A 198 19.66 20.73 -3.60
CA GLN A 198 19.86 21.70 -2.52
C GLN A 198 18.76 22.76 -2.52
N ASP A 199 18.78 23.64 -1.52
CA ASP A 199 17.86 24.77 -1.35
C ASP A 199 16.38 24.33 -1.18
N LEU A 200 16.17 23.13 -0.64
CA LEU A 200 14.85 22.60 -0.33
C LEU A 200 14.45 22.98 1.11
N PRO A 201 13.37 23.74 1.33
CA PRO A 201 12.89 24.09 2.67
C PRO A 201 12.09 22.90 3.27
N LEU A 202 12.74 21.75 3.36
CA LEU A 202 12.18 20.49 3.85
C LEU A 202 12.89 20.06 5.13
N ASN A 203 12.16 19.42 6.02
CA ASN A 203 12.75 18.77 7.19
C ASN A 203 13.41 17.44 6.79
N GLU A 204 14.16 16.83 7.71
CA GLU A 204 14.91 15.60 7.44
C GLU A 204 14.00 14.44 6.98
N ALA A 205 12.83 14.26 7.58
CA ALA A 205 11.87 13.23 7.18
C ALA A 205 11.39 13.43 5.72
N ALA A 206 11.04 14.65 5.35
CA ALA A 206 10.60 15.01 4.00
C ALA A 206 11.74 14.87 2.97
N LEU A 207 12.99 15.15 3.36
CA LEU A 207 14.15 14.89 2.50
C LEU A 207 14.36 13.39 2.27
N GLN A 208 14.13 12.54 3.28
CA GLN A 208 14.26 11.09 3.17
C GLN A 208 13.19 10.45 2.26
N GLU A 209 11.96 10.97 2.31
CA GLU A 209 10.89 10.59 1.37
C GLU A 209 11.24 11.03 -0.06
N LEU A 210 11.68 12.28 -0.21
CA LEU A 210 12.02 12.84 -1.52
C LEU A 210 13.19 12.10 -2.16
N VAL A 211 14.27 11.79 -1.43
CA VAL A 211 15.39 11.00 -2.00
C VAL A 211 14.95 9.61 -2.41
N THR A 212 14.02 8.99 -1.68
CA THR A 212 13.54 7.63 -1.99
C THR A 212 12.72 7.61 -3.27
N MET A 213 11.90 8.64 -3.49
CA MET A 213 11.20 8.82 -4.75
C MET A 213 12.16 9.10 -5.91
N LEU A 214 13.06 10.09 -5.74
CA LEU A 214 13.97 10.52 -6.80
C LEU A 214 14.95 9.41 -7.22
N LYS A 215 15.52 8.66 -6.27
CA LYS A 215 16.43 7.54 -6.57
C LYS A 215 15.73 6.40 -7.32
N SER A 216 14.46 6.13 -6.99
CA SER A 216 13.63 5.14 -7.69
C SER A 216 13.35 5.57 -9.13
N LYS A 217 13.03 6.84 -9.37
CA LYS A 217 12.83 7.39 -10.72
C LYS A 217 14.11 7.41 -11.55
N CYS A 218 15.26 7.61 -10.91
CA CYS A 218 16.55 7.65 -11.60
C CYS A 218 17.16 6.25 -11.82
N GLY A 219 16.69 5.22 -11.10
CA GLY A 219 17.27 3.88 -11.14
C GLY A 219 18.68 3.82 -10.54
N THR A 220 19.02 4.77 -9.67
CA THR A 220 20.35 4.90 -9.06
C THR A 220 20.26 4.94 -7.53
N GLY A 221 21.40 4.85 -6.84
CA GLY A 221 21.45 5.05 -5.40
C GLY A 221 21.25 6.53 -5.04
N GLY A 222 20.75 6.80 -3.83
CA GLY A 222 20.65 8.16 -3.31
C GLY A 222 20.48 8.20 -1.80
N THR A 223 21.02 9.25 -1.19
CA THR A 223 21.07 9.47 0.28
C THR A 223 20.85 10.94 0.61
N VAL A 224 20.34 11.23 1.81
CA VAL A 224 20.35 12.59 2.37
C VAL A 224 21.59 12.75 3.24
N LYS A 225 22.31 13.85 3.07
CA LYS A 225 23.44 14.23 3.90
C LYS A 225 23.42 15.73 4.15
N ASP A 226 23.48 16.16 5.40
CA ASP A 226 23.55 17.57 5.80
C ASP A 226 22.43 18.45 5.18
N GLY A 227 21.21 17.91 5.08
CA GLY A 227 20.07 18.61 4.46
C GLY A 227 20.09 18.64 2.93
N VAL A 228 21.03 17.94 2.29
CA VAL A 228 21.20 17.84 0.83
C VAL A 228 20.89 16.43 0.36
N ILE A 229 20.15 16.31 -0.74
CA ILE A 229 19.92 15.01 -1.38
C ILE A 229 21.06 14.76 -2.38
N GLU A 230 21.74 13.63 -2.23
CA GLU A 230 22.74 13.14 -3.18
C GLU A 230 22.16 12.00 -4.02
N ILE A 231 22.17 12.13 -5.34
CA ILE A 231 21.77 11.08 -6.29
C ILE A 231 23.00 10.65 -7.08
N GLN A 232 23.23 9.35 -7.20
CA GLN A 232 24.37 8.81 -7.94
C GLN A 232 24.23 9.08 -9.46
N GLY A 233 25.31 9.54 -10.09
CA GLY A 233 25.37 9.89 -11.52
C GLY A 233 24.99 11.34 -11.82
N ASP A 234 25.10 11.70 -13.11
CA ASP A 234 24.51 12.94 -13.63
C ASP A 234 23.06 12.67 -14.04
N GLN A 235 22.13 12.99 -13.13
CA GLN A 235 20.70 12.79 -13.32
C GLN A 235 19.97 14.13 -13.44
N ARG A 236 20.71 15.23 -13.73
CA ARG A 236 20.16 16.60 -13.73
C ARG A 236 18.93 16.74 -14.62
N ASP A 237 18.90 16.11 -15.79
CA ASP A 237 17.75 16.16 -16.71
C ASP A 237 16.51 15.48 -16.15
N ARG A 238 16.64 14.25 -15.65
CA ARG A 238 15.52 13.52 -15.05
C ARG A 238 15.02 14.19 -13.78
N LEU A 239 15.95 14.63 -12.93
CA LEU A 239 15.61 15.33 -11.68
C LEU A 239 14.94 16.68 -11.95
N THR A 240 15.30 17.38 -13.02
CA THR A 240 14.61 18.62 -13.42
C THR A 240 13.13 18.33 -13.67
N VAL A 241 12.83 17.34 -14.51
CA VAL A 241 11.45 16.97 -14.88
C VAL A 241 10.64 16.52 -13.66
N GLU A 242 11.22 15.67 -12.80
CA GLU A 242 10.51 15.15 -11.63
C GLU A 242 10.28 16.23 -10.56
N LEU A 243 11.24 17.14 -10.33
CA LEU A 243 11.07 18.25 -9.40
C LEU A 243 10.08 19.31 -9.91
N GLU A 244 10.04 19.57 -11.21
CA GLU A 244 9.05 20.48 -11.82
C GLU A 244 7.63 19.93 -11.71
N LYS A 245 7.43 18.62 -11.91
CA LYS A 245 6.13 17.95 -11.67
C LYS A 245 5.64 18.10 -10.24
N LEU A 246 6.57 18.18 -9.28
CA LEU A 246 6.29 18.41 -7.86
C LEU A 246 6.09 19.89 -7.51
N GLY A 247 6.19 20.79 -8.50
CA GLY A 247 5.97 22.24 -8.31
C GLY A 247 7.20 23.03 -7.87
N TYR A 248 8.40 22.43 -7.90
CA TYR A 248 9.64 23.16 -7.65
C TYR A 248 10.11 23.89 -8.90
N LYS A 249 10.63 25.10 -8.73
CA LYS A 249 11.39 25.78 -9.78
C LYS A 249 12.82 25.28 -9.75
N VAL A 250 13.29 24.61 -10.79
CA VAL A 250 14.63 24.04 -10.80
C VAL A 250 15.65 25.05 -11.30
N LYS A 251 16.76 25.22 -10.58
CA LYS A 251 17.94 25.96 -11.06
C LYS A 251 19.14 25.02 -11.10
N ARG A 252 19.76 24.90 -12.27
CA ARG A 252 21.03 24.18 -12.40
C ARG A 252 22.18 25.08 -11.97
N ALA A 253 23.10 24.54 -11.17
CA ALA A 253 24.30 25.20 -10.69
C ALA A 253 25.52 24.37 -11.11
N GLY A 254 26.47 25.02 -11.79
CA GLY A 254 27.60 24.34 -12.43
C GLY A 254 27.24 23.77 -13.81
N GLY A 255 28.03 24.14 -14.82
CA GLY A 255 27.90 23.68 -16.21
C GLY A 255 27.87 22.16 -16.32
#